data_AF-A0A2E8YA17-F1
#
_entry.id   AF-A0A2E8YA17-F1
#
_cell.length_a   1.000
_cell.length_b   1.000
_cell.length_c   1.000
_cell.angle_alpha   90.00
_cell.angle_beta   90.00
_cell.angle_gamma   90.00
#
_symmetry.space_group_name_H-M   'P 1'
#
loop_
_entity.id
_entity.type
_entity.pdbx_description
1 polymer ?
#
loop_
_entity_poly.entity_id
_entity_poly.type
_entity_poly.pdbx_seq_one_letter_code
_entity_poly.pdbx_strand_id
1 'polypeptide(L)'
;MRSGTTALLLGLLFSFYLPGWLDAVWIQFLPLAALLAIAAGRLRLFGWVMLGFLSGELHVQHVLQTRLAPSQVSQDLCVQGVISSIPVVSRRATRFEFNVEQSHTAGVHYRGKIRLSWYDRPQPLHASQRWRLVVRPKPPYGYANPGGFDYEKWLFIRRIGATGYVLGKQPALPMLSSAHNLARLRDQWVGKLRDAVDSHPSAPLMLALGLGFREELQDHHWATLRATGPSRLMPISGLHVGLVAGGCFCCCHGPSRANGWAGASSGRW
;
A
#
# COMPACT_ATOMS: atom_id res chain seq x y z
N MET A 1 -2.03 -11.41 31.14
CA MET A 1 -1.46 -10.86 29.89
C MET A 1 -2.17 -11.40 28.64
N ARG A 2 -2.32 -12.72 28.47
CA ARG A 2 -2.97 -13.34 27.29
C ARG A 2 -4.41 -12.87 26.99
N SER A 3 -5.22 -12.63 28.02
CA SER A 3 -6.61 -12.18 27.88
C SER A 3 -6.78 -10.71 27.50
N GLY A 4 -5.78 -9.86 27.74
CA GLY A 4 -5.80 -8.45 27.34
C GLY A 4 -5.53 -8.28 25.85
N THR A 5 -4.61 -9.08 25.29
CA THR A 5 -4.31 -9.06 23.85
C THR A 5 -5.46 -9.55 22.99
N THR A 6 -6.20 -10.57 23.43
CA THR A 6 -7.39 -11.04 22.70
C THR A 6 -8.50 -10.00 22.71
N ALA A 7 -8.73 -9.34 23.86
CA ALA A 7 -9.70 -8.25 23.99
C ALA A 7 -9.35 -7.05 23.09
N LEU A 8 -8.07 -6.68 23.00
CA LEU A 8 -7.60 -5.60 22.13
C LEU A 8 -7.83 -5.92 20.65
N LEU A 9 -7.49 -7.13 20.20
CA LEU A 9 -7.75 -7.57 18.82
C LEU A 9 -9.24 -7.59 18.49
N LEU A 10 -10.08 -7.96 19.45
CA LEU A 10 -11.54 -7.98 19.28
C LEU A 10 -12.10 -6.57 19.11
N GLY A 11 -11.60 -5.59 19.89
CA GLY A 11 -11.93 -4.17 19.71
C GLY A 11 -11.47 -3.60 18.36
N LEU A 12 -10.29 -4.01 17.89
CA LEU A 12 -9.79 -3.64 16.56
C LEU A 12 -10.68 -4.19 15.44
N LEU A 13 -11.09 -5.46 15.54
CA LEU A 13 -12.01 -6.08 14.58
C LEU A 13 -13.38 -5.40 14.58
N PHE A 14 -13.88 -5.00 15.75
CA PHE A 14 -15.17 -4.33 15.89
C PHE A 14 -15.19 -2.97 15.18
N SER A 15 -14.08 -2.23 15.22
CA SER A 15 -13.91 -0.96 14.48
C SER A 15 -14.07 -1.12 12.96
N PHE A 16 -13.71 -2.28 12.39
CA PHE A 16 -13.90 -2.54 10.95
C PHE A 16 -15.36 -2.84 10.56
N TYR A 17 -16.19 -3.32 11.48
CA TYR A 17 -17.58 -3.71 11.21
C TYR A 17 -18.61 -2.61 11.50
N LEU A 18 -18.24 -1.57 12.25
CA LEU A 18 -19.09 -0.43 12.57
C LEU A 18 -18.57 0.85 11.90
N PRO A 19 -18.68 0.98 10.56
CA PRO A 19 -18.27 2.20 9.90
C PRO A 19 -19.25 3.33 10.26
N GLY A 20 -18.74 4.35 10.97
CA GLY A 20 -19.30 5.71 10.95
C GLY A 20 -20.50 6.02 11.84
N TRP A 21 -20.77 5.24 12.90
CA TRP A 21 -21.89 5.53 13.81
C TRP A 21 -21.54 6.48 14.96
N LEU A 22 -20.25 6.63 15.29
CA LEU A 22 -19.80 7.46 16.39
C LEU A 22 -19.37 8.83 15.87
N ASP A 23 -20.19 9.85 16.15
CA ASP A 23 -19.80 11.24 15.94
C ASP A 23 -18.46 11.53 16.64
N ALA A 24 -17.67 12.44 16.04
CA ALA A 24 -16.35 12.85 16.54
C ALA A 24 -16.35 13.28 18.02
N VAL A 25 -17.52 13.69 18.54
CA VAL A 25 -17.75 14.05 19.94
C VAL A 25 -17.58 12.85 20.88
N TRP A 26 -18.09 11.67 20.53
CA TRP A 26 -18.04 10.48 21.39
C TRP A 26 -16.63 9.87 21.46
N ILE A 27 -15.84 10.05 20.41
CA ILE A 27 -14.44 9.60 20.34
C ILE A 27 -13.59 10.28 21.44
N GLN A 28 -13.94 11.49 21.87
CA GLN A 28 -13.20 12.24 22.90
C GLN A 28 -13.39 11.69 24.31
N PHE A 29 -14.52 11.01 24.59
CA PHE A 29 -14.84 10.46 25.91
C PHE A 29 -14.41 9.00 26.09
N LEU A 30 -14.24 8.26 25.00
CA LEU A 30 -13.76 6.88 24.97
C LEU A 30 -12.41 6.65 25.70
N PRO A 31 -11.38 7.51 25.61
CA PRO A 31 -10.10 7.26 26.28
C PRO A 31 -10.20 7.38 27.80
N LEU A 32 -11.01 8.32 28.29
CA LEU A 32 -11.27 8.48 29.73
C LEU A 32 -12.06 7.28 30.28
N ALA A 33 -13.08 6.83 29.55
CA ALA A 33 -13.86 5.64 29.89
C ALA A 33 -12.99 4.36 29.88
N ALA A 34 -12.09 4.22 28.90
CA ALA A 34 -11.15 3.09 28.83
C ALA A 34 -10.17 3.08 30.02
N LEU A 35 -9.61 4.24 30.38
CA LEU A 35 -8.72 4.38 31.54
C LEU A 35 -9.44 4.04 32.85
N LEU A 36 -10.66 4.54 33.06
CA LEU A 36 -11.47 4.24 34.24
C LEU A 36 -11.84 2.75 34.32
N ALA A 37 -12.18 2.12 33.18
CA ALA A 37 -12.48 0.69 33.12
C ALA A 37 -11.26 -0.21 33.41
N ILE A 38 -10.07 0.22 32.97
CA ILE A 38 -8.79 -0.47 33.28
C ILE A 38 -8.43 -0.30 34.77
N ALA A 39 -8.64 0.89 35.34
CA ALA A 39 -8.39 1.16 36.76
C ALA A 39 -9.34 0.41 37.70
N ALA A 40 -10.60 0.20 37.28
CA ALA A 40 -11.63 -0.48 38.08
C ALA A 40 -11.42 -1.99 38.27
N GLY A 41 -10.40 -2.61 37.64
CA GLY A 41 -10.01 -4.01 37.83
C GLY A 41 -10.98 -5.04 37.27
N ARG A 42 -12.26 -4.98 37.65
CA ARG A 42 -13.38 -5.82 37.18
C ARG A 42 -13.70 -5.62 35.70
N LEU A 43 -13.54 -4.40 35.19
CA LEU A 43 -13.85 -4.03 33.81
C LEU A 43 -12.60 -3.98 32.91
N ARG A 44 -11.47 -4.53 33.35
CA ARG A 44 -10.19 -4.45 32.60
C ARG A 44 -10.30 -4.93 31.17
N LEU A 45 -11.02 -6.03 30.93
CA LEU A 45 -11.21 -6.57 29.58
C LEU A 45 -12.00 -5.60 28.68
N PHE A 46 -13.04 -4.96 29.22
CA PHE A 46 -13.81 -3.95 28.49
C PHE A 46 -12.97 -2.73 28.16
N GLY A 47 -12.12 -2.28 29.09
CA GLY A 47 -11.16 -1.21 28.85
C GLY A 47 -10.16 -1.52 27.72
N TRP A 48 -9.66 -2.77 27.64
CA TRP A 48 -8.80 -3.20 26.53
C TRP A 48 -9.53 -3.25 25.17
N VAL A 49 -10.81 -3.65 25.13
CA VAL A 49 -11.63 -3.59 23.91
C VAL A 49 -11.79 -2.13 23.44
N MET A 50 -12.13 -1.21 24.35
CA MET A 50 -12.27 0.22 24.03
C MET A 50 -10.98 0.82 23.50
N LEU A 51 -9.83 0.43 24.07
CA LEU A 51 -8.50 0.90 23.63
C LEU A 51 -8.14 0.37 22.23
N GLY A 52 -8.48 -0.89 21.92
CA GLY A 52 -8.36 -1.46 20.59
C GLY A 52 -9.24 -0.74 19.55
N PHE A 53 -10.48 -0.43 19.91
CA PHE A 53 -11.40 0.33 19.07
C PHE A 53 -10.89 1.75 18.78
N LEU A 54 -10.43 2.48 19.80
CA LEU A 54 -9.81 3.81 19.69
C LEU A 54 -8.62 3.80 18.73
N SER A 55 -7.76 2.78 18.83
CA SER A 55 -6.59 2.66 17.96
C SER A 55 -6.99 2.45 16.49
N GLY A 56 -8.06 1.68 16.24
CA GLY A 56 -8.63 1.46 14.92
C GLY A 56 -9.22 2.74 14.33
N GLU A 57 -10.07 3.43 15.09
CA GLU A 57 -10.66 4.72 14.68
C GLU A 57 -9.60 5.78 14.41
N LEU A 58 -8.61 5.95 15.31
CA LEU A 58 -7.51 6.89 15.08
C LEU A 58 -6.75 6.55 13.80
N HIS A 59 -6.53 5.27 13.51
CA HIS A 59 -5.89 4.84 12.27
C HIS A 59 -6.76 5.17 11.04
N VAL A 60 -8.06 4.87 11.10
CA VAL A 60 -9.01 5.17 10.03
C VAL A 60 -9.07 6.68 9.78
N GLN A 61 -9.23 7.49 10.82
CA GLN A 61 -9.23 8.95 10.75
C GLN A 61 -7.93 9.48 10.14
N HIS A 62 -6.78 8.96 10.57
CA HIS A 62 -5.49 9.36 10.01
C HIS A 62 -5.39 9.04 8.52
N VAL A 63 -5.91 7.88 8.08
CA VAL A 63 -5.96 7.54 6.65
C VAL A 63 -7.00 8.38 5.90
N LEU A 64 -8.14 8.70 6.51
CA LEU A 64 -9.16 9.57 5.90
C LEU A 64 -8.67 11.00 5.69
N GLN A 65 -7.84 11.53 6.60
CA GLN A 65 -7.19 12.84 6.46
C GLN A 65 -6.23 12.91 5.26
N THR A 66 -5.74 11.76 4.78
CA THR A 66 -4.92 11.70 3.55
C THR A 66 -5.74 11.67 2.26
N ARG A 67 -7.07 11.70 2.33
CA ARG A 67 -7.92 11.80 1.14
C ARG A 67 -8.02 13.26 0.66
N LEU A 68 -8.21 13.45 -0.65
CA LEU A 68 -8.52 14.78 -1.17
C LEU A 68 -9.80 15.31 -0.51
N ALA A 69 -9.81 16.60 -0.17
CA ALA A 69 -11.01 17.25 0.31
C ALA A 69 -12.09 17.23 -0.80
N PRO A 70 -13.38 17.05 -0.48
CA PRO A 70 -14.45 17.00 -1.49
C PRO A 70 -14.47 18.22 -2.42
N SER A 71 -14.08 19.40 -1.93
CA SER A 71 -13.99 20.64 -2.71
C SER A 71 -12.87 20.66 -3.76
N GLN A 72 -11.87 19.77 -3.63
CA GLN A 72 -10.70 19.69 -4.51
C GLN A 72 -10.87 18.62 -5.61
N VAL A 73 -11.98 17.89 -5.56
CA VAL A 73 -12.33 16.85 -6.53
C VAL A 73 -12.74 17.51 -7.86
N SER A 74 -12.30 16.94 -8.98
CA SER A 74 -12.59 17.40 -10.35
C SER A 74 -12.00 18.75 -10.76
N GLN A 75 -11.14 19.36 -9.94
CA GLN A 75 -10.34 20.53 -10.35
C GLN A 75 -9.02 20.10 -10.99
N ASP A 76 -8.46 20.95 -11.87
CA ASP A 76 -7.18 20.66 -12.50
C ASP A 76 -6.04 20.96 -11.51
N LEU A 77 -5.35 19.91 -11.07
CA LEU A 77 -4.26 19.98 -10.11
C LEU A 77 -2.92 19.81 -10.79
N CYS A 78 -2.02 20.79 -10.63
CA CYS A 78 -0.62 20.64 -11.00
C CYS A 78 0.11 19.96 -9.84
N VAL A 79 0.53 18.71 -10.06
CA VAL A 79 1.19 17.88 -9.05
C VAL A 79 2.58 17.48 -9.50
N GLN A 80 3.50 17.44 -8.54
CA GLN A 80 4.88 17.00 -8.71
C GLN A 80 5.11 15.80 -7.80
N GLY A 81 5.75 14.77 -8.34
CA GLY A 81 5.88 13.51 -7.63
C GLY A 81 6.63 12.44 -8.41
N VAL A 82 6.63 11.23 -7.85
CA VAL A 82 7.37 10.07 -8.36
C VAL A 82 6.39 8.99 -8.79
N ILE A 83 6.65 8.35 -9.94
CA ILE A 83 5.93 7.14 -10.35
C ILE A 83 6.34 5.99 -9.43
N SER A 84 5.43 5.53 -8.57
CA SER A 84 5.72 4.53 -7.53
C SER A 84 5.48 3.09 -7.97
N SER A 85 4.76 2.87 -9.07
CA SER A 85 4.50 1.53 -9.63
C SER A 85 5.13 1.36 -11.02
N ILE A 86 5.28 0.12 -11.44
CA ILE A 86 5.55 -0.19 -12.86
C ILE A 86 4.33 0.25 -13.68
N PRO A 87 4.49 1.10 -14.71
CA PRO A 87 3.38 1.54 -15.55
C PRO A 87 2.78 0.37 -16.34
N VAL A 88 1.46 0.22 -16.27
CA VAL A 88 0.73 -0.83 -16.98
C VAL A 88 0.15 -0.22 -18.24
N VAL A 89 0.71 -0.60 -19.39
CA VAL A 89 0.26 -0.11 -20.70
C VAL A 89 -0.94 -0.93 -21.15
N SER A 90 -2.06 -0.27 -21.40
CA SER A 90 -3.24 -0.88 -22.04
C SER A 90 -3.48 -0.25 -23.42
N ARG A 91 -4.36 -0.86 -24.22
CA ARG A 91 -4.73 -0.33 -25.56
C ARG A 91 -5.22 1.13 -25.51
N ARG A 92 -5.90 1.53 -24.41
CA ARG A 92 -6.54 2.85 -24.29
C ARG A 92 -5.76 3.85 -23.43
N ALA A 93 -5.03 3.39 -22.42
CA ALA A 93 -4.32 4.27 -21.49
C ALA A 93 -3.17 3.55 -20.78
N THR A 94 -2.17 4.30 -20.36
CA THR A 94 -1.14 3.83 -19.43
C THR A 94 -1.57 4.15 -18.01
N ARG A 95 -1.67 3.13 -17.16
CA ARG A 95 -2.08 3.28 -15.75
C ARG A 95 -0.87 3.14 -14.84
N PHE A 96 -0.73 4.04 -13.88
CA PHE A 96 0.35 3.99 -12.90
C PHE A 96 -0.08 4.62 -11.58
N GLU A 97 0.59 4.21 -10.51
CA GLU A 97 0.50 4.86 -9.21
C GLU A 97 1.56 5.97 -9.14
N PHE A 98 1.12 7.15 -8.71
CA PHE A 98 1.93 8.35 -8.62
C PHE A 98 1.92 8.86 -7.19
N ASN A 99 3.09 9.00 -6.58
CA ASN A 99 3.25 9.53 -5.25
C ASN A 99 3.46 11.04 -5.31
N VAL A 100 2.48 11.83 -4.89
CA VAL A 100 2.51 13.29 -4.91
C VAL A 100 3.38 13.79 -3.76
N GLU A 101 4.47 14.47 -4.08
CA GLU A 101 5.39 15.11 -3.11
C GLU A 101 4.96 16.57 -2.85
N GLN A 102 4.56 17.27 -3.92
CA GLN A 102 4.17 18.68 -3.90
C GLN A 102 3.00 18.94 -4.86
N SER A 103 2.08 19.81 -4.45
CA SER A 103 1.03 20.38 -5.30
C SER A 103 1.31 21.87 -5.51
N HIS A 104 1.21 22.32 -6.75
CA HIS A 104 1.49 23.71 -7.16
C HIS A 104 0.22 24.53 -7.43
N THR A 105 -0.96 23.94 -7.27
CA THR A 105 -2.24 24.65 -7.42
C THR A 105 -2.54 25.48 -6.16
N ALA A 106 -2.87 26.76 -6.36
CA ALA A 106 -3.20 27.68 -5.27
C ALA A 106 -4.37 27.13 -4.41
N GLY A 107 -4.17 27.07 -3.09
CA GLY A 107 -5.19 26.62 -2.13
C GLY A 107 -5.37 25.09 -2.02
N VAL A 108 -4.58 24.29 -2.75
CA VAL A 108 -4.66 22.82 -2.68
C VAL A 108 -3.33 22.23 -2.23
N HIS A 109 -3.31 21.67 -1.02
CA HIS A 109 -2.20 20.89 -0.49
C HIS A 109 -2.60 19.42 -0.40
N TYR A 110 -2.10 18.62 -1.34
CA TYR A 110 -2.31 17.17 -1.30
C TYR A 110 -0.96 16.45 -1.31
N ARG A 111 -0.81 15.49 -0.39
CA ARG A 111 0.34 14.59 -0.30
C ARG A 111 -0.17 13.17 -0.12
N GLY A 112 0.24 12.28 -1.01
CA GLY A 112 -0.19 10.89 -0.97
C GLY A 112 -0.13 10.21 -2.33
N LYS A 113 -0.51 8.94 -2.36
CA LYS A 113 -0.55 8.16 -3.60
C LYS A 113 -1.86 8.40 -4.33
N ILE A 114 -1.76 8.62 -5.64
CA ILE A 114 -2.90 8.69 -6.55
C ILE A 114 -2.70 7.71 -7.69
N ARG A 115 -3.81 7.15 -8.20
CA ARG A 115 -3.77 6.27 -9.36
C ARG A 115 -4.21 7.03 -10.59
N LEU A 116 -3.30 7.19 -11.55
CA LEU A 116 -3.52 7.98 -12.76
C LEU A 116 -3.66 7.09 -13.99
N SER A 117 -4.50 7.53 -14.91
CA SER A 117 -4.61 6.99 -16.28
C SER A 117 -4.19 8.07 -17.27
N TRP A 118 -3.22 7.77 -18.12
CA TRP A 118 -2.74 8.68 -19.16
C TRP A 118 -3.15 8.14 -20.54
N TYR A 119 -4.03 8.88 -21.23
CA TYR A 119 -4.60 8.48 -22.51
C TYR A 119 -3.72 8.88 -23.71
N ASP A 120 -3.24 10.13 -23.73
CA ASP A 120 -2.27 10.60 -24.73
C ASP A 120 -0.90 10.00 -24.42
N ARG A 121 -0.40 9.09 -25.28
CA ARG A 121 0.85 8.34 -25.07
C ARG A 121 2.08 9.21 -25.42
N PRO A 122 2.75 9.90 -24.49
CA PRO A 122 3.78 10.85 -24.88
C PRO A 122 5.17 10.21 -24.92
N GLN A 123 5.41 9.13 -24.16
CA GLN A 123 6.70 8.43 -24.02
C GLN A 123 6.56 7.19 -23.12
N PRO A 124 7.52 6.24 -23.15
CA PRO A 124 7.59 5.17 -22.16
C PRO A 124 7.82 5.75 -20.77
N LEU A 125 6.86 5.51 -19.88
CA LEU A 125 6.98 5.86 -18.46
C LEU A 125 7.74 4.74 -17.76
N HIS A 126 8.62 5.10 -16.83
CA HIS A 126 9.35 4.13 -16.01
C HIS A 126 9.10 4.37 -14.53
N ALA A 127 9.22 3.29 -13.75
CA ALA A 127 9.13 3.38 -12.30
C ALA A 127 10.24 4.28 -11.74
N SER A 128 9.95 4.98 -10.65
CA SER A 128 10.85 5.90 -9.94
C SER A 128 11.28 7.15 -10.71
N GLN A 129 10.62 7.46 -11.83
CA GLN A 129 10.78 8.75 -12.52
C GLN A 129 9.99 9.84 -11.79
N ARG A 130 10.59 11.03 -11.70
CA ARG A 130 9.89 12.23 -11.24
C ARG A 130 9.26 12.98 -12.40
N TRP A 131 8.02 13.39 -12.21
CA TRP A 131 7.25 14.11 -13.20
C TRP A 131 6.50 15.27 -12.56
N ARG A 132 6.33 16.33 -13.33
CA ARG A 132 5.31 17.35 -13.09
C ARG A 132 4.16 17.10 -14.06
N LEU A 133 2.99 16.80 -13.51
CA LEU A 133 1.79 16.42 -14.27
C LEU A 133 0.62 17.30 -13.87
N VAL A 134 -0.25 17.59 -14.83
CA VAL A 134 -1.54 18.22 -14.55
C VAL A 134 -2.60 17.16 -14.64
N VAL A 135 -3.29 16.96 -13.52
CA VAL A 135 -4.19 15.82 -13.31
C VAL A 135 -5.55 16.33 -12.88
N ARG A 136 -6.59 15.63 -13.31
CA ARG A 136 -7.93 15.82 -12.75
C ARG A 136 -8.23 14.66 -11.80
N PRO A 137 -8.09 14.84 -10.48
CA PRO A 137 -8.39 13.80 -9.52
C PRO A 137 -9.90 13.57 -9.46
N LYS A 138 -10.24 12.31 -9.28
CA LYS A 138 -11.57 11.79 -9.03
C LYS A 138 -11.58 11.16 -7.64
N PRO A 139 -12.73 11.20 -6.96
CA PRO A 139 -12.85 10.54 -5.68
C PRO A 139 -12.64 9.03 -5.87
N PRO A 140 -12.06 8.33 -4.89
CA PRO A 140 -11.85 6.89 -4.95
C PRO A 140 -13.17 6.14 -4.72
N TYR A 141 -14.17 6.35 -5.57
CA TYR A 141 -15.41 5.59 -5.56
C TYR A 141 -15.31 4.37 -6.49
N GLY A 142 -15.87 3.27 -6.03
CA GLY A 142 -16.03 2.03 -6.78
C GLY A 142 -17.45 1.52 -6.60
N TYR A 143 -17.98 0.83 -7.60
CA TYR A 143 -19.27 0.18 -7.43
C TYR A 143 -19.13 -0.91 -6.37
N ALA A 144 -19.88 -0.78 -5.27
CA ALA A 144 -20.02 -1.84 -4.28
C ALA A 144 -20.83 -2.98 -4.92
N ASN A 145 -20.14 -3.97 -5.48
CA ASN A 145 -20.78 -5.14 -6.05
C ASN A 145 -20.84 -6.25 -4.98
N PRO A 146 -22.02 -6.65 -4.48
CA PRO A 146 -22.15 -7.72 -3.49
C PRO A 146 -21.54 -9.03 -4.03
N GLY A 147 -20.58 -9.61 -3.31
CA GLY A 147 -19.84 -10.82 -3.75
C GLY A 147 -18.78 -10.58 -4.82
N GLY A 148 -18.58 -9.32 -5.25
CA GLY A 148 -17.57 -8.91 -6.23
C GLY A 148 -16.31 -8.34 -5.59
N PHE A 149 -15.40 -7.88 -6.44
CA PHE A 149 -14.18 -7.21 -6.02
C PHE A 149 -14.50 -5.80 -5.48
N ASP A 150 -14.21 -5.59 -4.19
CA ASP A 150 -14.35 -4.28 -3.54
C ASP A 150 -13.19 -3.36 -3.93
N TYR A 151 -13.43 -2.51 -4.93
CA TYR A 151 -12.44 -1.59 -5.47
C TYR A 151 -12.04 -0.50 -4.46
N GLU A 152 -13.00 0.00 -3.67
CA GLU A 152 -12.75 1.05 -2.69
C GLU A 152 -11.86 0.55 -1.56
N LYS A 153 -12.16 -0.64 -1.03
CA LYS A 153 -11.34 -1.30 -0.03
C LYS A 153 -9.94 -1.60 -0.56
N TRP A 154 -9.82 -2.01 -1.83
CA TRP A 154 -8.52 -2.23 -2.46
C TRP A 154 -7.69 -0.94 -2.57
N LEU A 155 -8.31 0.18 -2.97
CA LEU A 155 -7.65 1.49 -3.01
C LEU A 155 -7.22 1.93 -1.60
N PHE A 156 -8.09 1.75 -0.62
CA PHE A 156 -7.83 2.10 0.78
C PHE A 156 -6.64 1.33 1.37
N ILE A 157 -6.61 0.00 1.21
CA ILE A 157 -5.51 -0.86 1.68
C ILE A 157 -4.17 -0.44 1.05
N ARG A 158 -4.19 -0.03 -0.22
CA ARG A 158 -3.00 0.46 -0.94
C ARG A 158 -2.61 1.91 -0.59
N ARG A 159 -3.37 2.57 0.28
CA ARG A 159 -3.22 4.00 0.63
C ARG A 159 -3.31 4.91 -0.60
N ILE A 160 -4.16 4.56 -1.55
CA ILE A 160 -4.44 5.38 -2.72
C ILE A 160 -5.59 6.33 -2.37
N GLY A 161 -5.26 7.60 -2.18
CA GLY A 161 -6.21 8.63 -1.72
C GLY A 161 -7.11 9.18 -2.82
N ALA A 162 -6.72 9.03 -4.09
CA ALA A 162 -7.54 9.43 -5.24
C ALA A 162 -7.20 8.65 -6.51
N THR A 163 -8.15 8.62 -7.43
CA THR A 163 -7.93 8.16 -8.81
C THR A 163 -7.97 9.36 -9.75
N GLY A 164 -7.62 9.22 -11.02
CA GLY A 164 -7.71 10.35 -11.94
C GLY A 164 -7.09 10.07 -13.29
N TYR A 165 -6.99 11.12 -14.09
CA TYR A 165 -6.34 11.07 -15.38
C TYR A 165 -5.43 12.28 -15.60
N VAL A 166 -4.40 12.09 -16.43
CA VAL A 166 -3.48 13.15 -16.83
C VAL A 166 -4.09 13.93 -17.99
N LEU A 167 -4.04 15.25 -17.92
CA LEU A 167 -4.49 16.15 -18.98
C LEU A 167 -3.33 16.36 -19.97
N GLY A 168 -3.48 15.86 -21.19
CA GLY A 168 -2.44 15.92 -22.23
C GLY A 168 -2.15 17.32 -22.80
N LYS A 169 -2.93 18.34 -22.43
CA LYS A 169 -2.81 19.71 -22.98
C LYS A 169 -1.70 20.55 -22.34
N GLN A 170 -1.13 20.12 -21.22
CA GLN A 170 -0.09 20.87 -20.50
C GLN A 170 1.23 20.11 -20.51
N PRO A 171 2.39 20.81 -20.54
CA PRO A 171 3.68 20.16 -20.68
C PRO A 171 3.94 19.27 -19.46
N ALA A 172 3.95 17.95 -19.69
CA ALA A 172 4.47 17.00 -18.73
C ALA A 172 5.99 17.11 -18.76
N LEU A 173 6.59 17.58 -17.67
CA LEU A 173 8.03 17.80 -17.60
C LEU A 173 8.67 16.64 -16.82
N PRO A 174 9.49 15.80 -17.47
CA PRO A 174 10.31 14.84 -16.76
C PRO A 174 11.35 15.62 -15.93
N MET A 175 11.48 15.28 -14.66
CA MET A 175 12.49 15.88 -13.80
C MET A 175 13.73 14.98 -13.77
N LEU A 176 14.90 15.60 -13.87
CA LEU A 176 16.21 14.93 -14.00
C LEU A 176 16.58 13.99 -12.84
N SER A 177 15.84 14.00 -11.73
CA SER A 177 16.09 13.12 -10.61
C SER A 177 15.19 11.87 -10.67
N SER A 178 15.74 10.77 -11.18
CA SER A 178 15.17 9.45 -10.97
C SER A 178 15.64 8.92 -9.62
N ALA A 179 14.71 8.51 -8.76
CA ALA A 179 15.09 7.78 -7.55
C ALA A 179 15.58 6.38 -7.98
N HIS A 180 16.78 5.98 -7.57
CA HIS A 180 17.27 4.62 -7.80
C HIS A 180 16.77 3.72 -6.68
N ASN A 181 15.54 3.24 -6.82
CA ASN A 181 14.90 2.41 -5.82
C ASN A 181 14.70 0.97 -6.34
N LEU A 182 14.39 0.05 -5.44
CA LEU A 182 14.03 -1.34 -5.75
C LEU A 182 12.93 -1.42 -6.83
N ALA A 183 12.02 -0.44 -6.85
CA ALA A 183 10.99 -0.34 -7.89
C ALA A 183 11.56 -0.12 -9.29
N ARG A 184 12.62 0.69 -9.45
CA ARG A 184 13.32 0.91 -10.73
C ARG A 184 14.06 -0.34 -11.17
N LEU A 185 14.72 -1.02 -10.24
CA LEU A 185 15.39 -2.28 -10.51
C LEU A 185 14.37 -3.31 -11.00
N ARG A 186 13.25 -3.47 -10.26
CA ARG A 186 12.16 -4.37 -10.64
C ARG A 186 11.57 -4.04 -12.01
N ASP A 187 11.38 -2.76 -12.33
CA ASP A 187 10.92 -2.31 -13.65
C ASP A 187 11.88 -2.73 -14.77
N GLN A 188 13.19 -2.57 -14.56
CA GLN A 188 14.21 -3.04 -15.50
C GLN A 188 14.21 -4.56 -15.69
N TRP A 189 14.06 -5.34 -14.62
CA TRP A 189 13.94 -6.81 -14.71
C TRP A 189 12.67 -7.23 -15.45
N VAL A 190 11.55 -6.56 -15.19
CA VAL A 190 10.29 -6.79 -15.92
C VAL A 190 10.45 -6.45 -17.40
N GLY A 191 11.14 -5.35 -17.74
CA GLY A 191 11.46 -5.00 -19.13
C GLY A 191 12.31 -6.07 -19.80
N LYS A 192 13.44 -6.46 -19.19
CA LYS A 192 14.34 -7.49 -19.74
C LYS A 192 13.65 -8.84 -19.93
N LEU A 193 12.87 -9.29 -18.94
CA LEU A 193 12.17 -10.57 -19.03
C LEU A 193 11.03 -10.51 -20.04
N ARG A 194 10.37 -9.37 -20.18
CA ARG A 194 9.38 -9.15 -21.24
C ARG A 194 10.04 -9.27 -22.61
N ASP A 195 11.12 -8.54 -22.85
CA ASP A 195 11.82 -8.56 -24.15
C ASP A 195 12.33 -9.98 -24.49
N ALA A 196 12.72 -10.76 -23.48
CA ALA A 196 13.17 -12.14 -23.65
C ALA A 196 12.04 -13.15 -23.95
N VAL A 197 10.79 -12.83 -23.57
CA VAL A 197 9.65 -13.77 -23.61
C VAL A 197 8.53 -13.26 -24.51
N ASP A 198 8.66 -12.08 -25.12
CA ASP A 198 7.60 -11.36 -25.86
C ASP A 198 6.90 -12.20 -26.93
N SER A 199 7.63 -13.16 -27.52
CA SER A 199 7.12 -14.08 -28.54
C SER A 199 6.34 -15.30 -27.99
N HIS A 200 6.26 -15.50 -26.67
CA HIS A 200 5.60 -16.68 -26.09
C HIS A 200 4.18 -16.35 -25.58
N PRO A 201 3.14 -17.15 -25.90
CA PRO A 201 1.77 -16.93 -25.44
C PRO A 201 1.60 -16.87 -23.91
N SER A 202 2.53 -17.49 -23.17
CA SER A 202 2.54 -17.52 -21.71
C SER A 202 3.44 -16.46 -21.08
N ALA A 203 3.90 -15.44 -21.82
CA ALA A 203 4.72 -14.36 -21.27
C ALA A 203 4.11 -13.70 -20.02
N PRO A 204 2.79 -13.40 -19.96
CA PRO A 204 2.19 -12.84 -18.75
C PRO A 204 2.24 -13.80 -17.54
N LEU A 205 2.13 -15.11 -17.78
CA LEU A 205 2.26 -16.13 -16.74
C LEU A 205 3.69 -16.24 -16.24
N MET A 206 4.69 -16.16 -17.13
CA MET A 206 6.11 -16.21 -16.77
C MET A 206 6.53 -14.97 -15.98
N LEU A 207 6.08 -13.78 -16.38
CA LEU A 207 6.27 -12.54 -15.62
C LEU A 207 5.60 -12.60 -14.24
N ALA A 208 4.39 -13.16 -14.16
CA ALA A 208 3.67 -13.32 -12.90
C ALA A 208 4.32 -14.33 -11.95
N LEU A 209 4.82 -15.44 -12.47
CA LEU A 209 5.45 -16.49 -11.65
C LEU A 209 6.90 -16.17 -11.28
N GLY A 210 7.68 -15.59 -12.19
CA GLY A 210 9.08 -15.28 -11.98
C GLY A 210 9.31 -13.99 -11.19
N LEU A 211 8.56 -12.93 -11.49
CA LEU A 211 8.75 -11.60 -10.91
C LEU A 211 7.55 -11.11 -10.07
N GLY A 212 6.48 -11.91 -9.97
CA GLY A 212 5.27 -11.51 -9.26
C GLY A 212 4.47 -10.40 -9.96
N PHE A 213 4.75 -10.12 -11.24
CA PHE A 213 4.06 -9.07 -12.01
C PHE A 213 2.75 -9.61 -12.60
N ARG A 214 1.64 -9.34 -11.92
CA ARG A 214 0.31 -9.91 -12.21
C ARG A 214 -0.56 -9.00 -13.05
N GLU A 215 -0.11 -7.77 -13.25
CA GLU A 215 -0.86 -6.68 -13.86
C GLU A 215 -1.22 -6.95 -15.34
N GLU A 216 -0.60 -7.94 -15.97
CA GLU A 216 -0.84 -8.36 -17.37
C GLU A 216 -1.69 -9.62 -17.51
N LEU A 217 -2.03 -10.26 -16.39
CA LEU A 217 -2.87 -11.46 -16.40
C LEU A 217 -4.32 -11.09 -16.75
N GLN A 218 -4.73 -11.49 -17.93
CA GLN A 218 -6.13 -11.49 -18.36
C GLN A 218 -6.94 -12.64 -17.74
N ASP A 219 -8.28 -12.55 -17.79
CA ASP A 219 -9.20 -13.50 -17.17
C ASP A 219 -9.00 -14.95 -17.61
N HIS A 220 -8.62 -15.18 -18.87
CA HIS A 220 -8.31 -16.52 -19.36
C HIS A 220 -7.09 -17.14 -18.66
N HIS A 221 -6.06 -16.34 -18.35
CA HIS A 221 -4.91 -16.82 -17.58
C HIS A 221 -5.33 -17.24 -16.17
N TRP A 222 -6.24 -16.47 -15.56
CA TRP A 222 -6.80 -16.80 -14.25
C TRP A 222 -7.65 -18.07 -14.28
N ALA A 223 -8.42 -18.29 -15.36
CA ALA A 223 -9.17 -19.52 -15.56
C ALA A 223 -8.22 -20.73 -15.66
N THR A 224 -7.14 -20.61 -16.44
CA THR A 224 -6.11 -21.66 -16.56
C THR A 224 -5.43 -21.94 -15.22
N LEU A 225 -5.06 -20.91 -14.45
CA LEU A 225 -4.45 -21.07 -13.12
C LEU A 225 -5.39 -21.72 -12.09
N ARG A 226 -6.70 -21.45 -12.18
CA ARG A 226 -7.72 -22.13 -11.37
C ARG A 226 -7.88 -23.58 -11.76
N ALA A 227 -7.93 -23.88 -13.06
CA ALA A 227 -8.11 -25.23 -13.58
C ALA A 227 -6.90 -26.15 -13.31
N THR A 228 -5.68 -25.62 -13.39
CA THR A 228 -4.45 -26.41 -13.24
C THR A 228 -3.99 -26.60 -11.79
N GLY A 229 -4.60 -25.92 -10.81
CA GLY A 229 -4.25 -26.00 -9.39
C GLY A 229 -3.24 -24.98 -8.80
N PRO A 230 -2.37 -24.25 -9.55
CA PRO A 230 -1.43 -23.27 -9.00
C PRO A 230 -2.08 -21.94 -8.57
N SER A 231 -3.40 -21.77 -8.68
CA SER A 231 -4.09 -20.60 -8.11
C SER A 231 -3.76 -20.37 -6.62
N ARG A 232 -3.52 -21.45 -5.85
CA ARG A 232 -3.07 -21.41 -4.45
C ARG A 232 -1.58 -21.14 -4.26
N LEU A 233 -0.75 -21.32 -5.29
CA LEU A 233 0.67 -20.98 -5.29
C LEU A 233 0.91 -19.50 -5.61
N MET A 234 -0.07 -18.85 -6.26
CA MET A 234 0.05 -17.45 -6.62
C MET A 234 0.26 -16.50 -5.42
N PRO A 235 -0.37 -16.65 -4.24
CA PRO A 235 -0.11 -15.80 -3.08
C PRO A 235 1.28 -16.01 -2.43
N ILE A 236 1.99 -17.09 -2.75
CA ILE A 236 3.12 -17.59 -1.96
C ILE A 236 4.44 -16.83 -2.23
N SER A 237 4.51 -16.00 -3.28
CA SER A 237 5.73 -15.23 -3.59
C SER A 237 6.05 -14.12 -2.56
N GLY A 238 5.10 -13.72 -1.71
CA GLY A 238 5.34 -12.74 -0.63
C GLY A 238 6.03 -13.34 0.59
N LEU A 239 5.70 -14.60 0.93
CA LEU A 239 6.30 -15.29 2.08
C LEU A 239 7.76 -15.64 1.81
N HIS A 240 8.11 -16.07 0.59
CA HIS A 240 9.49 -16.38 0.22
C HIS A 240 10.39 -15.13 0.26
N VAL A 241 9.90 -13.99 -0.22
CA VAL A 241 10.63 -12.71 -0.10
C VAL A 241 10.76 -12.29 1.35
N GLY A 242 9.71 -12.48 2.17
CA GLY A 242 9.78 -12.25 3.62
C GLY A 242 10.77 -13.16 4.34
N LEU A 243 10.89 -14.43 3.92
CA LEU A 243 11.79 -15.42 4.51
C LEU A 243 13.25 -15.14 4.13
N VAL A 244 13.49 -14.74 2.87
CA VAL A 244 14.82 -14.30 2.40
C VAL A 244 15.21 -12.98 3.07
N ALA A 245 14.31 -12.00 3.14
CA ALA A 245 14.56 -10.73 3.83
C ALA A 245 14.82 -10.95 5.34
N GLY A 246 14.04 -11.82 5.98
CA GLY A 246 14.23 -12.22 7.37
C GLY A 246 15.55 -12.96 7.59
N GLY A 247 15.93 -13.86 6.67
CA GLY A 247 17.22 -14.54 6.67
C GLY A 247 18.39 -13.57 6.54
N CYS A 248 18.35 -12.67 5.55
CA CYS A 248 19.36 -11.62 5.39
C CYS A 248 19.44 -10.70 6.61
N PHE A 249 18.30 -10.31 7.18
CA PHE A 249 18.27 -9.53 8.42
C PHE A 249 18.91 -10.30 9.58
N CYS A 250 18.58 -11.58 9.76
CA CYS A 250 19.20 -12.41 10.79
C CYS A 250 20.69 -12.63 10.58
N CYS A 251 21.17 -12.74 9.34
CA CYS A 251 22.59 -12.86 9.03
C CYS A 251 23.34 -11.53 9.24
N CYS A 252 22.76 -10.39 8.85
CA CYS A 252 23.38 -9.07 9.03
C CYS A 252 23.29 -8.54 10.47
N HIS A 253 22.33 -9.02 11.25
CA HIS A 253 22.09 -8.63 12.66
C HIS A 253 22.31 -9.79 13.64
N GLY A 254 22.97 -10.86 13.20
CA GLY A 254 23.33 -11.99 14.04
C GLY A 254 24.15 -11.50 15.25
N PRO A 255 23.94 -12.09 16.44
CA PRO A 255 24.43 -11.53 17.69
C PRO A 255 25.95 -11.47 17.69
N SER A 256 26.50 -10.26 17.57
CA SER A 256 27.90 -9.92 17.87
C SER A 256 28.17 -9.94 19.39
N ARG A 257 27.63 -10.95 20.09
CA ARG A 257 27.83 -11.20 21.52
C ARG A 257 28.04 -12.68 21.77
N ALA A 258 29.19 -13.17 21.30
CA ALA A 258 29.78 -14.40 21.79
C ALA A 258 31.31 -14.32 21.66
N ASN A 259 31.91 -13.29 22.28
CA ASN A 259 33.32 -13.36 22.66
C ASN A 259 33.61 -12.35 23.77
N GLY A 260 33.75 -12.86 24.97
CA GLY A 260 33.95 -12.08 26.18
C GLY A 260 33.14 -12.70 27.29
N TRP A 261 33.60 -13.84 27.79
CA TRP A 261 33.47 -14.34 29.16
C TRP A 261 34.32 -15.63 29.26
N ALA A 262 35.64 -15.45 29.08
CA ALA A 262 36.64 -16.41 29.53
C ALA A 262 37.72 -15.60 30.23
N GLY A 263 37.79 -15.73 31.56
CA GLY A 263 38.87 -15.18 32.37
C GLY A 263 38.42 -14.18 33.43
N ALA A 264 37.84 -14.66 34.53
CA ALA A 264 37.99 -14.01 35.83
C ALA A 264 37.74 -14.99 36.99
N SER A 265 38.77 -15.17 37.82
CA SER A 265 38.81 -15.77 39.18
C SER A 265 38.60 -17.29 39.27
N SER A 266 39.37 -18.06 40.04
CA SER A 266 40.05 -17.74 41.30
C SER A 266 41.24 -18.66 41.58
N GLY A 267 42.35 -18.07 42.04
CA GLY A 267 43.38 -18.77 42.82
C GLY A 267 43.32 -18.35 44.29
N ARG A 268 43.79 -19.25 45.17
CA ARG A 268 43.96 -19.14 46.65
C ARG A 268 42.63 -19.08 47.43
N TRP A 269 42.35 -19.91 48.43
CA TRP A 269 43.19 -20.70 49.36
C TRP A 269 42.64 -22.11 49.55
#